data_AF-A0A417ITM6-F1
#
_entry.id   AF-A0A417ITM6-F1
#
_cell.length_a   1.000
_cell.length_b   1.000
_cell.length_c   1.000
_cell.angle_alpha   90.00
_cell.angle_beta   90.00
_cell.angle_gamma   90.00
#
_symmetry.space_group_name_H-M   'P 1'
#
loop_
_entity.id
_entity.type
_entity.pdbx_description
1 polymer ?
#
loop_
_entity_poly.entity_id
_entity_poly.type
_entity_poly.pdbx_seq_one_letter_code
_entity_poly.pdbx_strand_id
1 'polypeptide(L)' 'MEIGFVYILTNPCLDGWVKIGMKERDDIESRLRELNSPTNIPLSYRCYATYLLKTVCL' A
#
# COMPACT_ATOMS: atom_id res chain seq x y z
N MET A 1 -18.22 13.02 -4.03
CA MET A 1 -16.83 13.30 -3.62
C MET A 1 -16.23 11.96 -3.23
N GLU A 2 -15.38 11.39 -4.08
CA GLU A 2 -14.75 10.11 -3.77
C GLU A 2 -13.48 10.37 -2.96
N ILE A 3 -13.41 9.71 -1.82
CA ILE A 3 -12.25 9.73 -0.94
C ILE A 3 -11.53 8.41 -1.18
N GLY A 4 -10.27 8.50 -1.55
CA GLY A 4 -9.39 7.33 -1.69
C GLY A 4 -8.09 7.57 -0.94
N PHE A 5 -7.21 6.59 -0.92
CA PHE A 5 -5.86 6.78 -0.41
C PHE A 5 -4.84 6.06 -1.29
N VAL A 6 -3.69 6.73 -1.44
CA VAL A 6 -2.49 6.14 -2.03
C VAL A 6 -1.62 5.64 -0.90
N TYR A 7 -0.97 4.51 -1.11
CA TYR A 7 0.00 3.94 -0.18
C TYR A 7 1.30 3.62 -0.90
N ILE A 8 2.39 3.73 -0.15
CA ILE A 8 3.74 3.35 -0.55
C ILE A 8 4.21 2.28 0.43
N LEU A 9 4.53 1.10 -0.08
CA LEU A 9 5.08 -0.01 0.69
C LEU A 9 6.52 -0.28 0.27
N THR A 10 7.32 -0.65 1.26
CA THR A 10 8.71 -1.08 1.08
C THR A 10 8.88 -2.51 1.57
N ASN A 11 9.87 -3.20 1.04
CA ASN A 11 10.29 -4.51 1.51
C ASN A 11 11.82 -4.53 1.54
N PRO A 12 12.47 -4.85 2.68
CA PRO A 12 13.93 -4.82 2.74
C PRO A 12 14.63 -5.83 1.81
N CYS A 13 13.94 -6.87 1.34
CA CYS A 13 14.48 -7.79 0.33
C CYS A 13 14.44 -7.20 -1.10
N LEU A 14 13.70 -6.13 -1.31
CA LEU A 14 13.50 -5.48 -2.61
C LEU A 14 14.15 -4.09 -2.57
N ASP A 15 15.45 -4.05 -2.31
CA ASP A 15 16.19 -2.78 -2.18
C ASP A 15 16.10 -1.95 -3.47
N GLY A 16 15.84 -0.65 -3.32
CA GLY A 16 15.58 0.27 -4.43
C GLY A 16 14.18 0.16 -5.07
N TRP A 17 13.34 -0.79 -4.64
CA TRP A 17 11.98 -0.95 -5.17
C TRP A 17 10.91 -0.51 -4.17
N VAL A 18 9.87 0.13 -4.69
CA VAL A 18 8.68 0.50 -3.92
C VAL A 18 7.43 -0.05 -4.59
N LYS A 19 6.45 -0.43 -3.78
CA LYS A 19 5.11 -0.79 -4.25
C LYS A 19 4.16 0.36 -3.96
N ILE A 20 3.63 0.96 -5.02
CA ILE A 20 2.61 2.00 -4.95
C ILE A 20 1.26 1.37 -5.30
N GLY A 21 0.22 1.73 -4.56
CA GLY A 21 -1.14 1.35 -4.89
C GLY A 21 -2.14 2.38 -4.38
N MET A 22 -3.36 2.30 -4.90
CA MET A 22 -4.48 3.14 -4.50
C MET A 22 -5.67 2.26 -4.14
N LYS A 23 -6.45 2.66 -3.15
CA LYS A 23 -7.73 2.06 -2.79
C LYS A 23 -8.76 3.16 -2.61
N GLU A 24 -9.97 2.92 -3.09
CA GLU A 24 -11.12 3.79 -2.84
C GLU A 24 -11.71 3.53 -1.46
N ARG A 25 -11.72 2.26 -1.03
CA ARG A 25 -12.28 1.81 0.26
C ARG A 25 -11.47 0.60 0.71
N ASP A 26 -10.77 0.71 1.83
CA ASP A 26 -10.16 -0.36 2.64
C ASP A 26 -9.20 0.23 3.67
N ASP A 27 -8.72 -0.59 4.61
CA ASP A 27 -7.60 -0.25 5.48
C ASP A 27 -6.28 -0.78 4.88
N ILE A 28 -5.19 -0.05 5.07
CA ILE A 28 -3.84 -0.46 4.62
C ILE A 28 -3.40 -1.76 5.30
N GLU A 29 -3.87 -2.02 6.52
CA GLU A 29 -3.58 -3.23 7.27
C GLU A 29 -4.06 -4.50 6.56
N SER A 30 -5.28 -4.50 6.01
CA SER A 30 -5.80 -5.64 5.24
C SER A 30 -4.89 -5.93 4.04
N ARG A 31 -4.42 -4.88 3.36
CA ARG A 31 -3.53 -5.04 2.21
C ARG A 31 -2.14 -5.55 2.62
N LEU A 32 -1.62 -5.10 3.74
CA LEU A 32 -0.37 -5.63 4.31
C LEU A 32 -0.50 -7.11 4.65
N ARG A 33 -1.62 -7.53 5.26
CA ARG A 33 -1.88 -8.95 5.56
C ARG A 33 -1.94 -9.80 4.30
N GLU A 34 -2.65 -9.35 3.27
CA GLU A 34 -2.70 -10.05 1.98
C GLU A 34 -1.31 -10.21 1.35
N LEU A 35 -0.51 -9.14 1.34
CA LEU A 35 0.83 -9.15 0.72
C LEU A 35 1.85 -9.97 1.51
N ASN A 36 1.66 -10.08 2.83
CA ASN A 36 2.55 -10.80 3.73
C ASN A 36 2.09 -12.23 4.05
N SER A 37 0.92 -12.64 3.55
CA SER A 37 0.38 -13.99 3.72
C SER A 37 1.15 -15.06 2.92
N PRO A 38 1.53 -14.81 1.65
CA PRO A 38 2.37 -15.74 0.89
C PRO A 38 3.77 -15.88 1.47
N THR A 39 4.33 -17.09 1.42
CA THR A 39 5.69 -17.41 1.90
C THR A 39 6.79 -17.20 0.84
N ASN A 40 6.44 -16.63 -0.33
CA ASN A 40 7.35 -16.47 -1.46
C ASN A 40 8.28 -15.25 -1.36
N ILE A 41 8.14 -14.42 -0.32
CA ILE A 41 9.03 -13.28 -0.05
C ILE A 41 9.56 -13.42 1.39
N PRO A 42 10.90 -13.39 1.60
CA PRO A 42 11.48 -13.69 2.92
C PRO A 42 11.17 -12.67 4.02
N LEU A 43 10.98 -11.41 3.65
CA LEU A 43 10.67 -10.33 4.59
C LEU A 43 9.33 -9.71 4.26
N SER A 44 8.65 -9.18 5.27
CA SER A 44 7.35 -8.54 5.12
C SER A 44 7.45 -7.19 4.44
N TYR A 45 6.46 -6.86 3.62
CA TYR A 45 6.16 -5.47 3.25
C TYR A 45 5.81 -4.66 4.50
N ARG A 46 6.22 -3.39 4.49
CA ARG A 46 5.97 -2.40 5.53
C ARG A 46 5.39 -1.14 4.90
N CYS A 47 4.44 -0.51 5.59
CA CYS A 47 3.95 0.79 5.19
C CYS A 47 5.05 1.84 5.37
N TYR A 48 5.35 2.59 4.31
CA TYR A 48 6.27 3.73 4.36
C TYR A 48 5.50 5.04 4.47
N ALA A 49 4.47 5.22 3.63
CA ALA A 49 3.64 6.42 3.64
C ALA A 49 2.24 6.10 3.11
N THR A 50 1.25 6.85 3.61
CA THR A 50 -0.10 6.92 3.03
C THR A 50 -0.49 8.36 2.78
N TYR A 51 -1.32 8.59 1.77
CA TYR A 51 -1.82 9.91 1.42
C TYR A 51 -3.30 9.85 1.09
N LEU A 52 -4.10 10.68 1.75
CA LEU A 52 -5.54 10.78 1.52
C LEU A 52 -5.79 11.61 0.26
N LEU A 53 -6.47 11.00 -0.71
CA LEU A 53 -6.95 11.66 -1.91
C LEU A 53 -8.40 12.09 -1.72
N LYS A 54 -8.67 13.34 -2.12
CA LYS A 54 -10.02 13.84 -2.34
C LYS A 54 -10.13 14.11 -3.83
N THR A 55 -10.82 13.22 -4.55
CA THR A 55 -11.08 13.46 -5.97
C THR A 55 -12.12 14.56 -6.09
N VAL A 56 -11.70 15.68 -6.67
CA VAL A 56 -12.61 16.74 -7.12
C VAL A 56 -12.87 16.45 -8.59
N CYS A 57 -14.13 16.16 -8.97
CA CYS A 57 -14.49 16.17 -10.37
C CYS A 57 -14.34 17.60 -10.86
N LEU A 58 -13.35 17.82 -11.74
CA LEU A 58 -13.16 19.07 -12.49
C LEU A 58 -14.15 19.12 -13.67
#